data_AF-A0A961AWQ0-F1
#
_entry.id   AF-A0A961AWQ0-F1
#
_cell.length_a   1.000
_cell.length_b   1.000
_cell.length_c   1.000
_cell.angle_alpha   90.00
_cell.angle_beta   90.00
_cell.angle_gamma   90.00
#
_symmetry.space_group_name_H-M   'P 1'
#
loop_
_entity.id
_entity.type
_entity.pdbx_description
1 polymer ?
#
loop_
_entity_poly.entity_id
_entity_poly.type
_entity_poly.pdbx_seq_one_letter_code
_entity_poly.pdbx_strand_id
1 'polypeptide(L)'
;VEREIPILRQTGCYADFTMPSAPSPTQSRVVNTIGYLPDLPGRAAIDQITPAVVGENETLRDDPTRLLSIPGPLAPNLKWRKWGLIPKLENGDLTGANPPTQLRLELSVQQGIGVQGRPDWVFVKCHTHGGIEPNFEMLLGEPMRCFHAMATGLGGRLRFHYVTAREMANLVHAAEDGVSGEPAKYLDYCFRREG
;
A
#
# COMPACT_ATOMS: atom_id res chain seq x y z
N VAL A 1 -12.13 8.02 -16.37
CA VAL A 1 -12.45 7.89 -17.81
C VAL A 1 -13.64 6.93 -17.94
N GLU A 2 -14.33 6.81 -19.09
CA GLU A 2 -15.33 5.74 -19.26
C GLU A 2 -14.62 4.42 -19.62
N ARG A 3 -15.00 3.30 -18.98
CA ARG A 3 -14.40 1.96 -19.19
C ARG A 3 -12.91 1.87 -18.88
N GLU A 4 -12.44 2.65 -17.92
CA GLU A 4 -11.02 2.70 -17.54
C GLU A 4 -10.57 1.36 -16.94
N ILE A 5 -11.33 0.82 -15.99
CA ILE A 5 -10.98 -0.42 -15.29
C ILE A 5 -11.01 -1.64 -16.22
N PRO A 6 -12.04 -1.84 -17.06
CA PRO A 6 -12.04 -2.92 -18.03
C PRO A 6 -10.81 -2.90 -18.95
N ILE A 7 -10.40 -1.72 -19.43
CA ILE A 7 -9.21 -1.58 -20.27
C ILE A 7 -7.95 -1.95 -19.49
N LEU A 8 -7.78 -1.40 -18.27
CA LEU A 8 -6.63 -1.71 -17.42
C LEU A 8 -6.50 -3.22 -17.20
N ARG A 9 -7.58 -3.91 -16.86
CA ARG A 9 -7.57 -5.37 -16.66
C ARG A 9 -7.24 -6.14 -17.93
N GLN A 10 -7.82 -5.77 -19.07
CA GLN A 10 -7.52 -6.40 -20.36
C GLN A 10 -6.04 -6.27 -20.73
N THR A 11 -5.39 -5.18 -20.31
CA THR A 11 -3.96 -4.94 -20.52
C THR A 11 -3.05 -5.56 -19.46
N GLY A 12 -3.59 -6.34 -18.52
CA GLY A 12 -2.81 -7.04 -17.50
C GLY A 12 -2.57 -6.25 -16.21
N CYS A 13 -3.27 -5.13 -15.99
CA CYS A 13 -3.21 -4.42 -14.72
C CYS A 13 -3.87 -5.26 -13.62
N TYR A 14 -3.11 -5.57 -12.57
CA TYR A 14 -3.56 -6.38 -11.44
C TYR A 14 -4.08 -5.56 -10.26
N ALA A 15 -3.55 -4.33 -10.06
CA ALA A 15 -4.00 -3.45 -8.99
C ALA A 15 -3.57 -1.98 -9.22
N ASP A 16 -4.32 -1.07 -8.60
CA ASP A 16 -4.02 0.35 -8.49
C ASP A 16 -3.29 0.66 -7.17
N PHE A 17 -2.19 1.40 -7.25
CA PHE A 17 -1.34 1.81 -6.12
C PHE A 17 -1.22 3.34 -5.98
N THR A 18 -2.12 4.10 -6.60
CA THR A 18 -2.01 5.56 -6.77
C THR A 18 -2.17 6.32 -5.46
N MET A 19 -3.06 5.86 -4.57
CA MET A 19 -3.34 6.57 -3.30
C MET A 19 -2.34 6.23 -2.21
N PRO A 20 -1.98 7.15 -1.30
CA PRO A 20 -2.53 8.50 -1.15
C PRO A 20 -1.90 9.55 -2.06
N SER A 21 -2.65 10.62 -2.34
CA SER A 21 -2.21 11.81 -3.07
C SER A 21 -2.30 13.10 -2.24
N ALA A 22 -2.67 13.01 -0.97
CA ALA A 22 -2.74 14.14 -0.05
C ALA A 22 -1.42 14.95 -0.05
N PRO A 23 -1.48 16.29 -0.06
CA PRO A 23 -2.67 17.13 0.16
C PRO A 23 -3.41 17.53 -1.12
N SER A 24 -3.16 16.86 -2.26
CA SER A 24 -3.82 17.15 -3.53
C SER A 24 -5.35 17.08 -3.39
N PRO A 25 -6.12 17.93 -4.10
CA PRO A 25 -7.56 17.77 -4.17
C PRO A 25 -7.96 16.42 -4.75
N THR A 26 -7.07 15.66 -5.41
CA THR A 26 -7.35 14.31 -5.95
C THR A 26 -7.35 13.21 -4.90
N GLN A 27 -7.08 13.50 -3.62
CA GLN A 27 -7.10 12.53 -2.53
C GLN A 27 -8.51 11.96 -2.32
N SER A 28 -8.62 10.63 -2.28
CA SER A 28 -9.86 9.94 -1.90
C SER A 28 -10.25 10.22 -0.45
N ARG A 29 -11.56 10.27 -0.19
CA ARG A 29 -12.14 10.32 1.16
C ARG A 29 -11.98 8.99 1.88
N VAL A 30 -11.91 7.89 1.14
CA VAL A 30 -11.60 6.56 1.65
C VAL A 30 -10.09 6.45 1.76
N VAL A 31 -9.59 6.31 2.98
CA VAL A 31 -8.17 6.20 3.28
C VAL A 31 -7.87 4.85 3.92
N ASN A 32 -6.64 4.37 3.78
CA ASN A 32 -6.14 3.20 4.51
C ASN A 32 -6.98 1.93 4.33
N THR A 33 -7.70 1.81 3.21
CA THR A 33 -8.62 0.69 2.92
C THR A 33 -8.20 -0.01 1.64
N ILE A 34 -7.79 -1.27 1.76
CA ILE A 34 -7.60 -2.16 0.60
C ILE A 34 -8.98 -2.63 0.14
N GLY A 35 -9.22 -2.65 -1.17
CA GLY A 35 -10.49 -3.09 -1.71
C GLY A 35 -10.61 -2.87 -3.21
N TYR A 36 -11.82 -2.99 -3.76
CA TYR A 36 -12.08 -2.95 -5.19
C TYR A 36 -12.72 -1.64 -5.63
N LEU A 37 -12.08 -0.98 -6.58
CA LEU A 37 -12.61 0.19 -7.29
C LEU A 37 -13.68 -0.27 -8.29
N PRO A 38 -14.86 0.39 -8.34
CA PRO A 38 -15.82 0.19 -9.42
C PRO A 38 -15.44 0.96 -10.68
N ASP A 39 -15.82 0.45 -11.86
CA ASP A 39 -15.76 1.18 -13.12
C ASP A 39 -16.83 2.28 -13.17
N LEU A 40 -16.56 3.41 -12.50
CA LEU A 40 -17.39 4.61 -12.51
C LEU A 40 -16.62 5.80 -13.09
N PRO A 41 -17.30 6.71 -13.80
CA PRO A 41 -16.65 7.90 -14.31
C PRO A 41 -16.25 8.87 -13.18
N GLY A 42 -15.05 9.44 -13.31
CA GLY A 42 -14.58 10.55 -12.49
C GLY A 42 -14.23 10.16 -11.04
N ARG A 43 -14.29 11.15 -10.14
CA ARG A 43 -13.91 11.00 -8.72
C ARG A 43 -14.78 10.02 -7.95
N ALA A 44 -15.98 9.73 -8.44
CA ALA A 44 -16.93 8.84 -7.78
C ALA A 44 -16.38 7.42 -7.59
N ALA A 45 -15.47 6.94 -8.45
CA ALA A 45 -14.90 5.60 -8.35
C ALA A 45 -14.01 5.42 -7.10
N ILE A 46 -13.06 6.32 -6.88
CA ILE A 46 -12.07 6.23 -5.79
C ILE A 46 -12.68 6.43 -4.39
N ASP A 47 -13.88 7.02 -4.31
CA ASP A 47 -14.63 7.20 -3.05
C ASP A 47 -15.62 6.06 -2.78
N GLN A 48 -15.78 5.10 -3.70
CA GLN A 48 -16.74 3.98 -3.62
C GLN A 48 -16.04 2.61 -3.63
N ILE A 49 -14.93 2.51 -2.90
CA ILE A 49 -14.19 1.26 -2.72
C ILE A 49 -15.04 0.27 -1.94
N THR A 50 -15.20 -0.95 -2.46
CA THR A 50 -15.69 -2.09 -1.68
C THR A 50 -14.51 -2.72 -0.95
N PRO A 51 -14.47 -2.73 0.40
CA PRO A 51 -13.33 -3.27 1.14
C PRO A 51 -13.02 -4.74 0.83
N ALA A 52 -11.74 -5.10 0.91
CA ALA A 52 -11.30 -6.48 0.91
C ALA A 52 -11.55 -7.10 2.29
N VAL A 53 -12.22 -8.25 2.31
CA VAL A 53 -12.72 -9.01 3.46
C VAL A 53 -12.46 -10.50 3.19
N VAL A 54 -11.97 -11.20 4.19
CA VAL A 54 -11.75 -12.66 4.11
C VAL A 54 -13.06 -13.36 3.73
N GLY A 55 -13.05 -14.10 2.62
CA GLY A 55 -14.14 -14.97 2.16
C GLY A 55 -15.26 -14.27 1.38
N GLU A 56 -15.20 -12.96 1.13
CA GLU A 56 -16.34 -12.22 0.52
C GLU A 56 -16.06 -11.66 -0.89
N ASN A 57 -14.80 -11.60 -1.34
CA ASN A 57 -14.45 -10.86 -2.56
C ASN A 57 -14.07 -11.72 -3.78
N GLU A 58 -14.23 -13.05 -3.74
CA GLU A 58 -13.92 -13.93 -4.88
C GLU A 58 -14.59 -13.42 -6.18
N THR A 59 -15.87 -13.06 -6.09
CA THR A 59 -16.63 -12.53 -7.24
C THR A 59 -16.12 -11.16 -7.72
N LEU A 60 -15.62 -10.30 -6.82
CA LEU A 60 -15.07 -8.99 -7.18
C LEU A 60 -13.68 -9.12 -7.82
N ARG A 61 -12.89 -10.11 -7.40
CA ARG A 61 -11.58 -10.39 -7.97
C ARG A 61 -11.69 -10.72 -9.45
N ASP A 62 -12.68 -11.51 -9.83
CA ASP A 62 -12.86 -11.95 -11.23
C ASP A 62 -13.72 -11.00 -12.07
N ASP A 63 -14.39 -10.01 -11.45
CA ASP A 63 -15.22 -9.04 -12.14
C ASP A 63 -14.35 -8.07 -13.00
N PRO A 64 -14.53 -8.04 -14.33
CA PRO A 64 -13.76 -7.19 -15.23
C PRO A 64 -14.02 -5.68 -15.02
N THR A 65 -15.06 -5.32 -14.26
CA THR A 65 -15.42 -3.93 -13.91
C THR A 65 -14.92 -3.52 -12.52
N ARG A 66 -14.09 -4.36 -11.89
CA ARG A 66 -13.50 -4.13 -10.57
C ARG A 66 -11.99 -4.20 -10.62
N LEU A 67 -11.30 -3.23 -10.03
CA LEU A 67 -9.83 -3.25 -9.92
C LEU A 67 -9.43 -3.20 -8.45
N LEU A 68 -8.54 -4.10 -8.03
CA LEU A 68 -7.98 -4.06 -6.69
C LEU A 68 -7.22 -2.73 -6.51
N SER A 69 -7.44 -2.05 -5.38
CA SER A 69 -6.72 -0.86 -4.97
C SER A 69 -6.03 -1.11 -3.64
N ILE A 70 -4.74 -0.82 -3.61
CA ILE A 70 -3.90 -0.97 -2.42
C ILE A 70 -3.31 0.40 -2.09
N PRO A 71 -3.96 1.19 -1.24
CA PRO A 71 -3.45 2.50 -0.87
C PRO A 71 -2.25 2.38 0.07
N GLY A 72 -1.44 3.42 0.12
CA GLY A 72 -0.46 3.61 1.18
C GLY A 72 -1.05 4.19 2.45
N PRO A 73 -0.24 4.22 3.53
CA PRO A 73 -0.67 4.84 4.76
C PRO A 73 -0.89 6.33 4.54
N LEU A 74 -2.03 6.84 5.00
CA LEU A 74 -2.30 8.26 5.13
C LEU A 74 -2.68 8.56 6.59
N ALA A 75 -1.81 9.27 7.31
CA ALA A 75 -2.04 9.59 8.70
C ALA A 75 -1.35 10.91 9.13
N PRO A 76 -1.92 11.68 10.07
CA PRO A 76 -1.24 12.82 10.66
C PRO A 76 -0.09 12.35 11.57
N ASN A 77 1.13 12.78 11.26
CA ASN A 77 2.28 12.58 12.13
C ASN A 77 2.36 13.69 13.18
N LEU A 78 1.73 13.45 14.33
CA LEU A 78 1.71 14.41 15.44
C LEU A 78 3.07 14.59 16.11
N LYS A 79 4.02 13.68 15.91
CA LYS A 79 5.38 13.73 16.48
C LYS A 79 6.37 14.42 15.54
N TRP A 80 6.01 14.63 14.28
CA TRP A 80 6.80 15.35 13.30
C TRP A 80 6.00 16.51 12.72
N ARG A 81 6.24 17.72 13.23
CA ARG A 81 5.44 18.91 12.88
C ARG A 81 6.24 19.93 12.11
N LYS A 82 5.61 20.56 11.11
CA LYS A 82 6.09 21.78 10.47
C LYS A 82 5.96 22.93 11.45
N TRP A 83 7.06 23.65 11.68
CA TRP A 83 7.15 24.75 12.66
C TRP A 83 6.72 24.38 14.09
N GLY A 84 6.73 23.08 14.44
CA GLY A 84 6.27 22.60 15.75
C GLY A 84 4.74 22.56 15.94
N LEU A 85 3.95 23.05 14.97
CA LEU A 85 2.50 23.23 15.11
C LEU A 85 1.69 22.33 14.19
N ILE A 86 2.04 22.26 12.91
CA ILE A 86 1.22 21.58 11.90
C ILE A 86 1.75 20.15 11.71
N PRO A 87 0.96 19.10 11.99
CA PRO A 87 1.37 17.73 11.73
C PRO A 87 1.80 17.55 10.27
N LYS A 88 2.95 16.90 10.04
CA LYS A 88 3.25 16.39 8.71
C LYS A 88 2.31 15.21 8.40
N LEU A 89 2.09 14.93 7.12
CA LEU A 89 1.37 13.73 6.71
C LEU A 89 2.36 12.60 6.51
N GLU A 90 2.05 11.43 7.08
CA GLU A 90 2.56 10.17 6.57
C GLU A 90 1.73 9.82 5.32
N ASN A 91 2.41 9.54 4.21
CA ASN A 91 1.80 9.21 2.92
C ASN A 91 2.58 8.10 2.17
N GLY A 92 3.54 7.45 2.84
CA GLY A 92 4.44 6.45 2.25
C GLY A 92 5.54 7.03 1.33
N ASP A 93 5.68 8.36 1.24
CA ASP A 93 6.71 9.01 0.42
C ASP A 93 8.11 8.85 1.02
N LEU A 94 9.05 8.31 0.26
CA LEU A 94 10.45 8.18 0.65
C LEU A 94 11.30 9.11 -0.22
N THR A 95 11.71 10.24 0.36
CA THR A 95 12.56 11.25 -0.29
C THR A 95 13.62 11.76 0.69
N GLY A 96 14.62 12.52 0.22
CA GLY A 96 15.59 13.17 1.12
C GLY A 96 14.92 14.10 2.15
N ALA A 97 13.77 14.70 1.82
CA ALA A 97 12.98 15.53 2.73
C ALA A 97 12.06 14.71 3.67
N ASN A 98 11.72 13.48 3.26
CA ASN A 98 10.92 12.52 4.00
C ASN A 98 11.67 11.18 4.10
N PRO A 99 12.79 11.11 4.85
CA PRO A 99 13.52 9.87 5.03
C PRO A 99 12.70 8.83 5.80
N PRO A 100 13.03 7.54 5.63
CA PRO A 100 12.43 6.47 6.40
C PRO A 100 12.94 6.55 7.85
N THR A 101 12.04 6.42 8.82
CA THR A 101 12.37 6.47 10.25
C THR A 101 11.53 5.46 11.01
N GLN A 102 11.98 5.05 12.20
CA GLN A 102 11.20 4.18 13.08
C GLN A 102 9.81 4.76 13.37
N LEU A 103 9.74 6.06 13.66
CA LEU A 103 8.50 6.77 13.93
C LEU A 103 7.49 6.62 12.78
N ARG A 104 7.94 6.79 11.53
CA ARG A 104 7.09 6.67 10.35
C ARG A 104 6.62 5.23 10.12
N LEU A 105 7.50 4.26 10.36
CA LEU A 105 7.17 2.84 10.27
C LEU A 105 6.12 2.45 11.31
N GLU A 106 6.32 2.82 12.57
CA GLU A 106 5.35 2.58 13.65
C GLU A 106 3.99 3.22 13.33
N LEU A 107 3.98 4.47 12.86
CA LEU A 107 2.75 5.16 12.46
C LEU A 107 2.03 4.44 11.32
N SER A 108 2.79 3.97 10.33
CA SER A 108 2.25 3.22 9.17
C SER A 108 1.67 1.87 9.59
N VAL A 109 2.37 1.12 10.43
CA VAL A 109 1.90 -0.16 10.97
C VAL A 109 0.66 0.01 11.84
N GLN A 110 0.61 1.08 12.65
CA GLN A 110 -0.55 1.41 13.49
C GLN A 110 -1.83 1.69 12.68
N GLN A 111 -1.73 2.00 11.38
CA GLN A 111 -2.91 2.16 10.54
C GLN A 111 -3.63 0.83 10.27
N GLY A 112 -2.96 -0.32 10.49
CA GLY A 112 -3.60 -1.64 10.37
C GLY A 112 -4.16 -1.92 8.97
N ILE A 113 -3.56 -1.34 7.94
CA ILE A 113 -4.03 -1.49 6.55
C ILE A 113 -3.88 -2.94 6.15
N GLY A 114 -4.99 -3.60 5.80
CA GLY A 114 -5.01 -5.00 5.45
C GLY A 114 -6.38 -5.47 5.00
N VAL A 115 -6.49 -6.78 4.75
CA VAL A 115 -7.77 -7.44 4.46
C VAL A 115 -8.56 -7.58 5.75
N GLN A 116 -9.82 -7.15 5.76
CA GLN A 116 -10.68 -7.23 6.95
C GLN A 116 -10.91 -8.70 7.31
N GLY A 117 -10.82 -9.02 8.60
CA GLY A 117 -10.79 -10.42 9.08
C GLY A 117 -9.40 -11.04 9.08
N ARG A 118 -8.35 -10.32 8.63
CA ARG A 118 -6.95 -10.74 8.67
C ARG A 118 -6.01 -9.75 9.39
N PRO A 119 -6.10 -9.62 10.73
CA PRO A 119 -5.38 -8.58 11.47
C PRO A 119 -3.86 -8.81 11.62
N ASP A 120 -3.38 -10.04 11.40
CA ASP A 120 -1.97 -10.41 11.51
C ASP A 120 -1.13 -9.98 10.30
N TRP A 121 -1.76 -9.59 9.18
CA TRP A 121 -1.08 -9.11 7.98
C TRP A 121 -1.35 -7.63 7.77
N VAL A 122 -0.31 -6.82 7.95
CA VAL A 122 -0.36 -5.36 7.76
C VAL A 122 0.49 -4.97 6.55
N PHE A 123 -0.10 -4.18 5.68
CA PHE A 123 0.46 -3.74 4.42
C PHE A 123 0.93 -2.29 4.54
N VAL A 124 2.22 -2.05 4.31
CA VAL A 124 2.81 -0.72 4.28
C VAL A 124 3.35 -0.46 2.88
N LYS A 125 2.62 0.34 2.10
CA LYS A 125 3.03 0.73 0.75
C LYS A 125 3.85 2.02 0.79
N CYS A 126 5.06 1.95 0.26
CA CYS A 126 5.95 3.10 0.08
C CYS A 126 6.14 3.43 -1.41
N HIS A 127 6.57 4.66 -1.72
CA HIS A 127 6.92 5.10 -3.07
C HIS A 127 8.08 6.11 -3.03
N THR A 128 8.81 6.27 -4.14
CA THR A 128 10.10 7.02 -4.14
C THR A 128 10.21 8.15 -5.18
N HIS A 129 9.14 8.53 -5.88
CA HIS A 129 9.19 9.45 -7.06
C HIS A 129 10.27 9.07 -8.09
N GLY A 130 10.58 7.78 -8.19
CA GLY A 130 11.67 7.25 -9.00
C GLY A 130 13.03 7.31 -8.29
N GLY A 131 14.09 7.50 -9.09
CA GLY A 131 15.47 7.62 -8.63
C GLY A 131 16.05 8.94 -9.12
N ILE A 132 15.55 10.06 -8.60
CA ILE A 132 16.13 11.38 -8.89
C ILE A 132 17.38 11.60 -8.01
N GLU A 133 18.41 12.25 -8.57
CA GLU A 133 19.70 12.45 -7.89
C GLU A 133 19.59 13.00 -6.46
N PRO A 134 18.70 13.96 -6.14
CA PRO A 134 18.57 14.47 -4.77
C PRO A 134 18.13 13.41 -3.73
N ASN A 135 17.55 12.29 -4.17
CA ASN A 135 17.09 11.22 -3.30
C ASN A 135 18.09 10.06 -3.20
N PHE A 136 19.18 10.04 -3.97
CA PHE A 136 20.11 8.91 -4.01
C PHE A 136 20.70 8.57 -2.65
N GLU A 137 21.19 9.56 -1.89
CA GLU A 137 21.75 9.30 -0.57
C GLU A 137 20.71 8.70 0.39
N MET A 138 19.45 9.16 0.32
CA MET A 138 18.40 8.58 1.13
C MET A 138 18.06 7.15 0.68
N LEU A 139 17.90 6.91 -0.62
CA LEU A 139 17.48 5.61 -1.18
C LEU A 139 18.56 4.53 -1.09
N LEU A 140 19.81 4.89 -1.36
CA LEU A 140 20.92 3.95 -1.56
C LEU A 140 22.00 4.06 -0.48
N GLY A 141 21.97 5.13 0.32
CA GLY A 141 22.97 5.45 1.32
C GLY A 141 22.62 4.98 2.73
N GLU A 142 23.21 5.66 3.71
CA GLU A 142 23.11 5.30 5.12
C GLU A 142 21.69 5.32 5.70
N PRO A 143 20.79 6.26 5.32
CA PRO A 143 19.43 6.30 5.85
C PRO A 143 18.65 5.00 5.68
N MET A 144 18.66 4.40 4.48
CA MET A 144 17.98 3.12 4.23
C MET A 144 18.66 1.94 4.92
N ARG A 145 19.99 1.94 5.07
CA ARG A 145 20.71 0.90 5.83
C ARG A 145 20.35 0.95 7.32
N CYS A 146 20.39 2.13 7.92
CA CYS A 146 19.96 2.36 9.30
C CYS A 146 18.50 1.94 9.50
N PHE A 147 17.62 2.32 8.56
CA PHE A 147 16.21 1.95 8.61
C PHE A 147 16.01 0.43 8.54
N HIS A 148 16.69 -0.26 7.64
CA HIS A 148 16.59 -1.71 7.53
C HIS A 148 17.10 -2.42 8.80
N ALA A 149 18.25 -1.99 9.34
CA ALA A 149 18.80 -2.53 10.58
C ALA A 149 17.85 -2.30 11.76
N MET A 150 17.24 -1.12 11.85
CA MET A 150 16.22 -0.81 12.87
C MET A 150 14.97 -1.67 12.70
N ALA A 151 14.43 -1.79 11.48
CA ALA A 151 13.21 -2.56 11.22
C ALA A 151 13.40 -4.04 11.57
N THR A 152 14.54 -4.62 11.19
CA THR A 152 14.89 -6.01 11.55
C THR A 152 15.23 -6.15 13.03
N GLY A 153 15.80 -5.11 13.66
CA GLY A 153 16.14 -5.04 15.08
C GLY A 153 14.95 -4.90 16.04
N LEU A 154 13.76 -4.51 15.56
CA LEU A 154 12.48 -4.58 16.31
C LEU A 154 12.01 -6.03 16.56
N GLY A 155 12.86 -7.01 16.25
CA GLY A 155 12.68 -8.44 16.41
C GLY A 155 12.15 -8.83 17.79
N GLY A 156 10.86 -9.14 17.83
CA GLY A 156 10.13 -9.60 19.01
C GLY A 156 8.62 -9.53 18.85
N ARG A 157 8.10 -8.60 18.02
CA ARG A 157 6.64 -8.40 17.85
C ARG A 157 6.12 -8.38 16.40
N LEU A 158 6.97 -8.10 15.42
CA LEU A 158 6.59 -7.99 14.01
C LEU A 158 7.60 -8.75 13.14
N ARG A 159 7.12 -9.36 12.05
CA ARG A 159 7.97 -9.94 11.00
C ARG A 159 7.87 -9.08 9.74
N PHE A 160 9.00 -8.60 9.25
CA PHE A 160 9.06 -7.73 8.08
C PHE A 160 9.25 -8.54 6.80
N HIS A 161 8.44 -8.23 5.80
CA HIS A 161 8.52 -8.78 4.45
C HIS A 161 8.62 -7.63 3.44
N TYR A 162 9.74 -7.56 2.73
CA TYR A 162 9.85 -6.67 1.57
C TYR A 162 9.30 -7.40 0.36
N VAL A 163 8.32 -6.78 -0.31
CA VAL A 163 7.63 -7.37 -1.45
C VAL A 163 7.47 -6.34 -2.56
N THR A 164 7.43 -6.81 -3.79
CA THR A 164 7.07 -6.00 -4.97
C THR A 164 5.57 -5.67 -4.96
N ALA A 165 5.14 -4.73 -5.81
CA ALA A 165 3.71 -4.39 -5.95
C ALA A 165 2.86 -5.61 -6.39
N ARG A 166 3.37 -6.42 -7.32
CA ARG A 166 2.73 -7.67 -7.75
C ARG A 166 2.56 -8.67 -6.60
N GLU A 167 3.62 -8.86 -5.82
CA GLU A 167 3.60 -9.75 -4.66
C GLU A 167 2.65 -9.23 -3.58
N MET A 168 2.59 -7.92 -3.37
CA MET A 168 1.61 -7.29 -2.48
C MET A 168 0.17 -7.60 -2.90
N ALA A 169 -0.14 -7.50 -4.20
CA ALA A 169 -1.45 -7.87 -4.73
C ALA A 169 -1.76 -9.37 -4.53
N ASN A 170 -0.79 -10.25 -4.77
CA ASN A 170 -0.94 -11.67 -4.48
C ASN A 170 -1.21 -11.97 -3.01
N LEU A 171 -0.52 -11.28 -2.10
CA LEU A 171 -0.74 -11.43 -0.66
C LEU A 171 -2.12 -10.93 -0.23
N VAL A 172 -2.66 -9.89 -0.87
CA VAL A 172 -4.05 -9.47 -0.63
C VAL A 172 -5.01 -10.58 -1.05
N HIS A 173 -4.86 -11.13 -2.27
CA HIS A 173 -5.73 -12.21 -2.74
C HIS A 173 -5.62 -13.50 -1.91
N ALA A 174 -4.41 -13.84 -1.49
CA ALA A 174 -4.17 -14.93 -0.56
C ALA A 174 -4.91 -14.69 0.77
N ALA A 175 -4.82 -13.49 1.33
CA ALA A 175 -5.51 -13.13 2.57
C ALA A 175 -7.04 -13.16 2.41
N GLU A 176 -7.58 -12.67 1.30
CA GLU A 176 -9.02 -12.77 0.97
C GLU A 176 -9.50 -14.23 0.95
N ASP A 177 -8.69 -15.16 0.47
CA ASP A 177 -9.04 -16.60 0.45
C ASP A 177 -8.82 -17.28 1.81
N GLY A 178 -8.46 -16.51 2.84
CA GLY A 178 -8.29 -16.99 4.21
C GLY A 178 -7.02 -17.82 4.43
N VAL A 179 -6.09 -17.85 3.47
CA VAL A 179 -4.88 -18.67 3.62
C VAL A 179 -4.01 -18.15 4.75
N SER A 180 -3.46 -19.04 5.57
CA SER A 180 -2.73 -18.67 6.80
C SER A 180 -1.26 -19.06 6.79
N GLY A 181 -0.49 -18.49 7.72
CA GLY A 181 0.94 -18.77 7.86
C GLY A 181 1.83 -17.75 7.17
N GLU A 182 2.98 -18.22 6.69
CA GLU A 182 4.08 -17.36 6.20
C GLU A 182 3.75 -16.69 4.87
N PRO A 183 3.76 -15.34 4.76
CA PRO A 183 3.49 -14.62 3.52
C PRO A 183 4.37 -15.06 2.34
N ALA A 184 5.63 -15.41 2.61
CA ALA A 184 6.59 -15.81 1.57
C ALA A 184 6.12 -17.00 0.70
N LYS A 185 5.19 -17.83 1.20
CA LYS A 185 4.62 -18.97 0.45
C LYS A 185 3.61 -18.55 -0.63
N TYR A 186 3.14 -17.30 -0.58
CA TYR A 186 2.02 -16.80 -1.40
C TYR A 186 2.43 -15.63 -2.31
N LEU A 187 3.74 -15.41 -2.51
CA LEU A 187 4.26 -14.35 -3.36
C LEU A 187 3.88 -14.49 -4.84
N ASP A 188 3.55 -15.70 -5.29
CA ASP A 188 3.15 -16.03 -6.67
C ASP A 188 1.73 -16.65 -6.74
N TYR A 189 0.82 -16.20 -5.86
CA TYR A 189 -0.52 -16.77 -5.68
C TYR A 189 -1.40 -16.72 -6.94
N CYS A 190 -1.83 -15.54 -7.38
CA CYS A 190 -2.63 -15.35 -8.59
C CYS A 190 -1.77 -14.96 -9.80
N PHE A 191 -0.90 -13.97 -9.61
CA PHE A 191 -0.05 -13.41 -10.66
C PHE A 191 1.36 -14.01 -10.54
N ARG A 192 1.85 -14.68 -11.59
CA ARG A 192 3.19 -15.29 -11.60
C ARG A 192 4.16 -14.47 -12.44
N ARG A 193 5.46 -14.57 -12.16
CA ARG A 193 6.48 -14.01 -13.06
C ARG A 193 6.48 -14.83 -14.34
N GLU A 194 6.51 -14.16 -15.48
CA GLU A 194 6.90 -14.81 -16.73
C GLU A 194 8.38 -15.20 -16.61
N GLY A 195 8.68 -16.47 -16.85
CA GLY A 195 10.01 -17.05 -16.69
C GLY A 195 10.96 -16.73 -17.84
#